data_AF-A0A0G1RJB1-F1
#
_entry.id   AF-A0A0G1RJB1-F1
#
_cell.length_a   1.000
_cell.length_b   1.000
_cell.length_c   1.000
_cell.angle_alpha   90.00
_cell.angle_beta   90.00
_cell.angle_gamma   90.00
#
_symmetry.space_group_name_H-M   'P 1'
#
loop_
_entity.id
_entity.type
_entity.pdbx_description
1 polymer ?
#
loop_
_entity_poly.entity_id
_entity_poly.type
_entity_poly.pdbx_seq_one_letter_code
_entity_poly.pdbx_strand_id
1 'polypeptide(L)'
;MGQGRAYVFIDEISRLENAGLFLKGLYDLKSGHKFVVTGSGSLELKSNIIEPLTGRKQTFYCNPLSFTEFAAYKLGLEVANFDEEYLKVTRELVMQPLRRQRLVDEYVNFGGYPGVVLAQTEEEKNRILREVHLSYLEKDIGLLLQVEKSRAFENLVQILASQTGNLINRAELSATLGVSEKTIERYLYL
;
A
#
# COMPACT_ATOMS: atom_id res chain seq x y z
N MET A 1 -38.52 -5.54 16.56
CA MET A 1 -37.14 -5.38 16.07
C MET A 1 -36.77 -6.66 15.33
N GLY A 2 -36.30 -6.57 14.08
CA GLY A 2 -36.16 -7.71 13.17
C GLY A 2 -35.14 -8.74 13.66
N GLN A 3 -35.55 -10.02 13.73
CA GLN A 3 -34.74 -11.15 14.20
C GLN A 3 -33.64 -11.61 13.20
N GLY A 4 -33.20 -10.71 12.31
CA GLY A 4 -32.26 -11.04 11.22
C GLY A 4 -30.81 -10.70 11.56
N ARG A 5 -29.86 -11.49 11.05
CA ARG A 5 -28.44 -11.12 11.02
C ARG A 5 -28.25 -9.92 10.08
N ALA A 6 -27.90 -8.77 10.64
CA ALA A 6 -27.47 -7.60 9.88
C ALA A 6 -25.96 -7.66 9.56
N TYR A 7 -25.59 -6.99 8.47
CA TYR A 7 -24.19 -6.71 8.10
C TYR A 7 -23.94 -5.23 8.32
N VAL A 8 -22.93 -4.89 9.11
CA VAL A 8 -22.60 -3.51 9.47
C VAL A 8 -21.20 -3.22 8.93
N PHE A 9 -21.11 -2.21 8.06
CA PHE A 9 -19.86 -1.76 7.47
C PHE A 9 -19.41 -0.50 8.19
N ILE A 10 -18.18 -0.50 8.70
CA ILE A 10 -17.58 0.65 9.38
C ILE A 10 -16.32 1.03 8.61
N ASP A 11 -16.37 2.20 7.98
CA ASP A 11 -15.27 2.70 7.17
C ASP A 11 -14.28 3.52 8.01
N GLU A 12 -12.98 3.38 7.73
CA GLU A 12 -11.89 4.12 8.38
C GLU A 12 -11.92 4.07 9.92
N ILE A 13 -12.04 2.86 10.48
CA ILE A 13 -12.10 2.64 11.94
C ILE A 13 -10.84 3.15 12.66
N SER A 14 -9.71 3.29 11.94
CA SER A 14 -8.46 3.88 12.44
C SER A 14 -8.63 5.29 12.99
N ARG A 15 -9.66 6.04 12.57
CA ARG A 15 -9.93 7.40 13.08
C ARG A 15 -10.53 7.41 14.49
N LEU A 16 -11.05 6.28 14.96
CA LEU A 16 -11.68 6.16 16.27
C LEU A 16 -10.63 5.83 17.33
N GLU A 17 -10.52 6.69 18.35
CA GLU A 17 -9.71 6.39 19.54
C GLU A 17 -10.20 5.10 20.20
N ASN A 18 -9.24 4.24 20.61
CA ASN A 18 -9.54 2.95 21.25
C ASN A 18 -10.43 2.01 20.40
N ALA A 19 -10.38 2.13 19.07
CA ALA A 19 -11.14 1.29 18.13
C ALA A 19 -11.06 -0.22 18.42
N GLY A 20 -9.91 -0.74 18.85
CA GLY A 20 -9.78 -2.15 19.21
C GLY A 20 -10.69 -2.59 20.37
N LEU A 21 -10.81 -1.76 21.42
CA LEU A 21 -11.71 -2.02 22.55
C LEU A 21 -13.18 -1.90 22.13
N PHE A 22 -13.50 -0.91 21.30
CA PHE A 22 -14.85 -0.75 20.77
C PHE A 22 -15.30 -1.99 19.97
N LEU A 23 -14.46 -2.45 19.03
CA LEU A 23 -14.75 -3.64 18.23
C LEU A 23 -14.82 -4.91 19.07
N LYS A 24 -13.97 -5.03 20.11
CA LYS A 24 -14.06 -6.13 21.07
C LYS A 24 -15.41 -6.11 21.79
N GLY A 25 -15.85 -4.95 22.26
CA GLY A 25 -17.17 -4.79 22.88
C GLY A 25 -18.31 -5.22 21.95
N LEU A 26 -18.28 -4.80 20.69
CA LEU A 26 -19.27 -5.22 19.68
C LEU A 26 -19.31 -6.74 19.46
N TYR A 27 -18.14 -7.38 19.46
CA TYR A 27 -18.04 -8.83 19.34
C TYR A 27 -18.59 -9.55 20.59
N ASP A 28 -18.20 -9.08 21.78
CA ASP A 28 -18.57 -9.69 23.08
C ASP A 28 -20.08 -9.55 23.38
N LEU A 29 -20.78 -8.57 22.78
CA LEU A 29 -22.23 -8.44 22.84
C LEU A 29 -23.00 -9.60 22.21
N LYS A 30 -22.36 -10.44 21.39
CA LYS A 30 -22.97 -11.61 20.72
C LYS A 30 -24.30 -11.30 20.03
N SER A 31 -24.41 -10.12 19.41
CA SER A 31 -25.63 -9.63 18.75
C SER A 31 -26.08 -10.46 17.54
N GLY A 32 -25.26 -11.42 17.08
CA GLY A 32 -25.51 -12.23 15.89
C GLY A 32 -25.24 -11.50 14.57
N HIS A 33 -24.96 -10.20 14.61
CA HIS A 33 -24.61 -9.36 13.46
C HIS A 33 -23.16 -9.59 13.00
N LYS A 34 -22.88 -9.30 11.73
CA LYS A 34 -21.53 -9.37 11.16
C LYS A 34 -21.00 -7.96 10.92
N PHE A 35 -19.82 -7.67 11.46
CA PHE A 35 -19.15 -6.39 11.29
C PHE A 35 -18.03 -6.54 10.25
N VAL A 36 -17.98 -5.60 9.31
CA VAL A 36 -16.91 -5.46 8.32
C VAL A 36 -16.29 -4.09 8.54
N VAL A 37 -14.98 -4.06 8.75
CA VAL A 37 -14.27 -2.83 9.10
C VAL A 37 -13.12 -2.61 8.13
N THR A 38 -12.91 -1.36 7.74
CA THR A 38 -11.77 -0.94 6.91
C THR A 38 -10.88 0.01 7.71
N GLY A 39 -9.63 0.14 7.30
CA GLY A 39 -8.70 1.12 7.85
C GLY A 39 -7.43 1.17 7.03
N SER A 40 -6.93 2.39 6.81
CA SER A 40 -5.81 2.68 5.92
C SER A 40 -4.42 2.70 6.57
N GLY A 41 -4.30 2.74 7.91
CA GLY A 41 -3.02 2.96 8.63
C GLY A 41 -2.25 1.69 9.06
N SER A 42 -1.14 1.36 8.39
CA SER A 42 -0.45 0.06 8.55
C SER A 42 0.23 -0.20 9.91
N LEU A 43 0.64 0.83 10.66
CA LEU A 43 1.38 0.69 11.92
C LEU A 43 0.47 0.90 13.16
N GLU A 44 -0.36 1.96 13.17
CA GLU A 44 -1.34 2.22 14.24
C GLU A 44 -2.50 1.21 14.25
N LEU A 45 -2.95 0.71 13.08
CA LEU A 45 -3.96 -0.37 13.06
C LEU A 45 -3.39 -1.65 13.67
N LYS A 46 -2.09 -1.94 13.48
CA LYS A 46 -1.47 -3.20 13.91
C LYS A 46 -1.35 -3.35 15.42
N SER A 47 -0.98 -2.30 16.15
CA SER A 47 -0.86 -2.36 17.62
C SER A 47 -2.18 -2.06 18.34
N ASN A 48 -2.89 -0.98 17.99
CA ASN A 48 -4.01 -0.49 18.82
C ASN A 48 -5.38 -1.12 18.48
N ILE A 49 -5.53 -1.68 17.28
CA ILE A 49 -6.84 -2.17 16.77
C ILE A 49 -6.80 -3.68 16.53
N ILE A 50 -5.71 -4.17 15.96
CA ILE A 50 -5.53 -5.57 15.58
C ILE A 50 -5.25 -6.45 16.82
N GLU A 51 -4.39 -6.04 17.74
CA GLU A 51 -4.00 -6.85 18.90
C GLU A 51 -5.17 -7.18 19.85
N PRO A 52 -6.08 -6.24 20.20
CA PRO A 52 -7.23 -6.54 21.06
C PRO A 52 -8.23 -7.55 20.47
N LEU A 53 -8.20 -7.72 19.14
CA LEU A 53 -9.08 -8.61 18.38
C LEU A 53 -8.44 -9.95 18.01
N THR A 54 -7.28 -10.29 18.58
CA THR A 54 -6.60 -11.56 18.32
C THR A 54 -7.54 -12.75 18.59
N GLY A 55 -7.67 -13.64 17.59
CA GLY A 55 -8.57 -14.79 17.62
C GLY A 55 -10.07 -14.48 17.38
N ARG A 56 -10.47 -13.20 17.25
CA ARG A 56 -11.87 -12.77 17.07
C ARG A 56 -12.15 -12.10 15.72
N LYS A 57 -11.19 -12.12 14.81
CA LYS A 57 -11.27 -11.44 13.51
C LYS A 57 -10.74 -12.32 12.38
N GLN A 58 -11.15 -11.97 11.18
CA GLN A 58 -10.50 -12.38 9.94
C GLN A 58 -9.99 -11.13 9.23
N THR A 59 -8.70 -11.11 8.89
CA THR A 59 -8.05 -9.96 8.25
C THR A 59 -7.85 -10.24 6.77
N PHE A 60 -8.18 -9.24 5.95
CA PHE A 60 -7.94 -9.24 4.52
C PHE A 60 -7.06 -8.03 4.18
N TYR A 61 -6.09 -8.23 3.30
CA TYR A 61 -5.23 -7.16 2.80
C TYR A 61 -5.64 -6.85 1.36
N CYS A 62 -5.91 -5.57 1.10
CA CYS A 62 -6.15 -5.08 -0.26
C CYS A 62 -4.87 -4.37 -0.72
N ASN A 63 -4.08 -5.09 -1.52
CA ASN A 63 -2.84 -4.56 -2.07
C ASN A 63 -3.14 -3.78 -3.36
N PRO A 64 -2.20 -2.93 -3.83
CA PRO A 64 -2.23 -2.44 -5.20
C PRO A 64 -2.31 -3.60 -6.20
N LEU A 65 -2.80 -3.30 -7.40
CA LEU A 65 -2.90 -4.28 -8.48
C LEU A 65 -1.51 -4.87 -8.75
N SER A 66 -1.45 -6.19 -8.82
CA SER A 66 -0.32 -6.90 -9.41
C SER A 66 -0.15 -6.50 -10.88
N PHE A 67 1.02 -6.78 -11.46
CA PHE A 67 1.24 -6.54 -12.89
C PHE A 67 0.21 -7.27 -13.76
N THR A 68 -0.17 -8.49 -13.37
CA THR A 68 -1.16 -9.29 -14.08
C THR A 68 -2.54 -8.63 -14.08
N GLU A 69 -3.03 -8.17 -12.92
CA GLU A 69 -4.32 -7.47 -12.81
C GLU A 69 -4.32 -6.13 -13.54
N PHE A 70 -3.22 -5.39 -13.44
CA PHE A 70 -3.01 -4.17 -14.21
C PHE A 70 -3.06 -4.45 -15.73
N ALA A 71 -2.34 -5.47 -16.20
CA ALA A 71 -2.29 -5.82 -17.60
C ALA A 71 -3.66 -6.31 -18.10
N ALA A 72 -4.35 -7.15 -17.32
CA ALA A 72 -5.70 -7.60 -17.63
C ALA A 72 -6.66 -6.42 -17.83
N TYR A 73 -6.64 -5.46 -16.90
CA TYR A 73 -7.43 -4.24 -16.99
C TYR A 73 -7.09 -3.41 -18.25
N LYS A 74 -5.80 -3.15 -18.51
CA LYS A 74 -5.35 -2.36 -19.67
C LYS A 74 -5.57 -3.05 -21.01
N LEU A 75 -5.68 -4.38 -21.01
CA LEU A 75 -6.00 -5.18 -22.18
C LEU A 75 -7.52 -5.34 -22.38
N GLY A 76 -8.35 -4.90 -21.43
CA GLY A 76 -9.80 -5.03 -21.47
C GLY A 76 -10.26 -6.49 -21.32
N LEU A 77 -9.48 -7.31 -20.62
CA LEU A 77 -9.82 -8.72 -20.40
C LEU A 77 -10.78 -8.82 -19.21
N GLU A 78 -11.95 -9.41 -19.44
CA GLU A 78 -12.83 -9.81 -18.35
C GLU A 78 -12.28 -11.06 -17.68
N VAL A 79 -12.08 -10.97 -16.37
CA VAL A 79 -11.52 -12.05 -15.60
C VAL A 79 -12.41 -12.34 -14.41
N ALA A 80 -12.98 -13.55 -14.39
CA ALA A 80 -13.80 -13.99 -13.28
C ALA A 80 -12.96 -14.53 -12.12
N ASN A 81 -11.86 -15.22 -12.43
CA ASN A 81 -11.03 -15.93 -11.45
C ASN A 81 -9.53 -15.78 -11.78
N PHE A 82 -8.68 -15.74 -10.74
CA PHE A 82 -7.23 -15.52 -10.85
C PHE A 82 -6.49 -16.50 -11.78
N ASP A 83 -6.78 -17.80 -11.75
CA ASP A 83 -6.03 -18.78 -12.56
C ASP A 83 -6.26 -18.59 -14.07
N GLU A 84 -7.48 -18.24 -14.45
CA GLU A 84 -7.85 -17.97 -15.84
C GLU A 84 -7.24 -16.63 -16.33
N GLU A 85 -7.02 -15.70 -15.40
CA GLU A 85 -6.31 -14.43 -15.61
C GLU A 85 -4.93 -14.63 -16.18
N TYR A 86 -4.11 -15.39 -15.44
CA TYR A 86 -2.69 -15.53 -15.72
C TYR A 86 -2.47 -16.11 -17.12
N LEU A 87 -3.22 -17.14 -17.49
CA LEU A 87 -3.05 -17.79 -18.79
C LEU A 87 -3.47 -16.88 -19.95
N LYS A 88 -4.61 -16.19 -19.84
CA LYS A 88 -5.10 -15.26 -20.88
C LYS A 88 -4.18 -14.06 -21.04
N VAL A 89 -3.80 -13.42 -19.94
CA VAL A 89 -2.88 -12.27 -19.93
C VAL A 89 -1.53 -12.69 -20.50
N THR A 90 -0.96 -13.80 -20.05
CA THR A 90 0.35 -14.28 -20.53
C THR A 90 0.33 -14.50 -22.04
N ARG A 91 -0.72 -15.13 -22.56
CA ARG A 91 -0.87 -15.35 -24.01
C ARG A 91 -0.88 -14.04 -24.77
N GLU A 92 -1.69 -13.06 -24.35
CA GLU A 92 -1.76 -11.75 -25.01
C GLU A 92 -0.40 -11.00 -24.96
N LEU A 93 0.26 -11.02 -23.81
CA LEU A 93 1.55 -10.37 -23.63
C LEU A 93 2.67 -11.01 -24.46
N VAL A 94 2.67 -12.34 -24.62
CA VAL A 94 3.66 -13.05 -25.45
C VAL A 94 3.45 -12.71 -26.93
N MET A 95 2.20 -12.69 -27.38
CA MET A 95 1.85 -12.45 -28.78
C MET A 95 2.10 -11.00 -29.22
N GLN A 96 2.11 -10.03 -28.30
CA GLN A 96 2.24 -8.60 -28.60
C GLN A 96 3.44 -7.96 -27.87
N PRO A 97 4.69 -8.20 -28.31
CA PRO A 97 5.89 -7.78 -27.56
C PRO A 97 6.00 -6.27 -27.34
N LEU A 98 5.63 -5.46 -28.34
CA LEU A 98 5.64 -3.99 -28.20
C LEU A 98 4.62 -3.50 -27.17
N ARG A 99 3.43 -4.12 -27.14
CA ARG A 99 2.38 -3.78 -26.18
C ARG A 99 2.76 -4.22 -24.77
N ARG A 100 3.35 -5.41 -24.64
CA ARG A 100 3.93 -5.89 -23.38
C ARG A 100 4.97 -4.92 -22.84
N GLN A 101 5.91 -4.47 -23.68
CA GLN A 101 6.93 -3.51 -23.27
C GLN A 101 6.29 -2.23 -22.73
N ARG A 102 5.32 -1.64 -23.44
CA ARG A 102 4.60 -0.44 -22.95
C ARG A 102 3.92 -0.64 -21.60
N LEU A 103 3.29 -1.79 -21.38
CA LEU A 103 2.63 -2.11 -20.11
C LEU A 103 3.65 -2.29 -18.98
N VAL A 104 4.77 -2.95 -19.25
CA VAL A 104 5.87 -3.08 -18.28
C VAL A 104 6.43 -1.70 -17.94
N ASP A 105 6.72 -0.87 -18.93
CA ASP A 105 7.24 0.48 -18.74
C ASP A 105 6.26 1.32 -17.90
N GLU A 106 4.95 1.27 -18.21
CA GLU A 106 3.93 1.98 -17.42
C GLU A 106 3.87 1.47 -15.98
N TYR A 107 3.85 0.16 -15.76
CA TYR A 107 3.75 -0.41 -14.42
C TYR A 107 5.02 -0.17 -13.57
N VAL A 108 6.20 -0.24 -14.16
CA VAL A 108 7.46 0.03 -13.45
C VAL A 108 7.56 1.51 -13.06
N ASN A 109 7.11 2.43 -13.92
CA ASN A 109 7.17 3.86 -13.65
C ASN A 109 6.07 4.35 -12.68
N PHE A 110 4.87 3.78 -12.76
CA PHE A 110 3.69 4.31 -12.06
C PHE A 110 3.08 3.35 -11.02
N GLY A 111 3.46 2.08 -11.03
CA GLY A 111 2.94 1.05 -10.13
C GLY A 111 1.50 0.63 -10.39
N GLY A 112 0.95 -0.15 -9.45
CA GLY A 112 -0.40 -0.73 -9.54
C GLY A 112 -1.46 -0.03 -8.69
N TYR A 113 -1.21 1.18 -8.17
CA TYR A 113 -2.20 1.86 -7.33
C TYR A 113 -3.47 2.17 -8.13
N PRO A 114 -4.67 1.71 -7.71
CA PRO A 114 -5.87 1.79 -8.55
C PRO A 114 -6.17 3.20 -9.09
N GLY A 115 -6.03 4.24 -8.25
CA GLY A 115 -6.22 5.62 -8.68
C GLY A 115 -5.27 6.06 -9.81
N VAL A 116 -4.03 5.58 -9.78
CA VAL A 116 -3.01 5.85 -10.81
C VAL A 116 -3.28 5.05 -12.09
N VAL A 117 -3.73 3.79 -11.95
CA VAL A 117 -4.05 2.93 -13.09
C VAL A 117 -5.23 3.46 -13.91
N LEU A 118 -6.23 4.04 -13.22
CA LEU A 118 -7.43 4.64 -13.82
C LEU A 118 -7.17 6.03 -14.44
N ALA A 119 -6.07 6.69 -14.08
CA ALA A 119 -5.74 8.00 -14.62
C ALA A 119 -5.41 7.94 -16.12
N GLN A 120 -5.94 8.91 -16.87
CA GLN A 120 -5.86 8.93 -18.34
C GLN A 120 -4.58 9.60 -18.87
N THR A 121 -3.96 10.49 -18.10
CA THR A 121 -2.75 11.23 -18.49
C THR A 121 -1.61 10.96 -17.53
N GLU A 122 -0.37 11.03 -18.02
CA GLU A 122 0.82 10.92 -17.16
C GLU A 122 0.90 12.05 -16.14
N GLU A 123 0.44 13.26 -16.50
CA GLU A 123 0.37 14.40 -15.57
C GLU A 123 -0.49 14.07 -14.35
N GLU A 124 -1.65 13.45 -14.56
CA GLU A 124 -2.56 13.06 -13.49
C GLU A 124 -1.99 11.92 -12.65
N LYS A 125 -1.35 10.93 -13.28
CA LYS A 125 -0.62 9.87 -12.57
C LYS A 125 0.44 10.44 -11.63
N ASN A 126 1.26 11.35 -12.16
CA ASN A 126 2.31 12.03 -11.39
C ASN A 126 1.73 12.89 -10.27
N ARG A 127 0.57 13.54 -10.48
CA ARG A 127 -0.14 14.28 -9.44
C ARG A 127 -0.58 13.36 -8.30
N ILE A 128 -1.25 12.26 -8.62
CA ILE A 128 -1.73 11.27 -7.64
C ILE A 128 -0.56 10.65 -6.87
N LEU A 129 0.50 10.23 -7.57
CA LEU A 129 1.68 9.63 -6.92
C LEU A 129 2.38 10.62 -5.98
N ARG A 130 2.46 11.90 -6.35
CA ARG A 130 2.99 12.95 -5.46
C ARG A 130 2.13 13.12 -4.21
N GLU A 131 0.80 13.15 -4.37
CA GLU A 131 -0.14 13.28 -3.25
C GLU A 131 -0.05 12.08 -2.29
N VAL A 132 0.03 10.87 -2.84
CA VAL A 132 0.26 9.64 -2.07
C VAL A 132 1.60 9.72 -1.35
N HIS A 133 2.70 10.04 -2.06
CA HIS A 133 4.03 10.15 -1.48
C HIS A 133 4.07 11.16 -0.31
N LEU A 134 3.55 12.37 -0.51
CA LEU A 134 3.49 13.40 0.53
C LEU A 134 2.66 12.93 1.73
N SER A 135 1.50 12.32 1.50
CA SER A 135 0.63 11.84 2.58
C SER A 135 1.31 10.76 3.44
N TYR A 136 2.03 9.82 2.81
CA TYR A 136 2.80 8.80 3.52
C TYR A 136 4.00 9.40 4.26
N LEU A 137 4.70 10.37 3.66
CA LEU A 137 5.86 11.00 4.27
C LEU A 137 5.48 11.86 5.47
N GLU A 138 4.39 12.62 5.37
CA GLU A 138 3.89 13.44 6.47
C GLU A 138 3.32 12.59 7.61
N LYS A 139 2.52 11.57 7.31
CA LYS A 139 1.89 10.72 8.35
C LYS A 139 2.87 9.72 8.94
N ASP A 140 3.41 8.83 8.13
CA ASP A 140 4.11 7.65 8.65
C ASP A 140 5.56 7.97 9.00
N ILE A 141 6.25 8.75 8.16
CA ILE A 141 7.66 9.08 8.38
C ILE A 141 7.83 10.18 9.43
N GLY A 142 6.93 11.17 9.48
CA GLY A 142 6.93 12.21 10.52
C GLY A 142 6.81 11.66 11.94
N LEU A 143 5.90 10.70 12.15
CA LEU A 143 5.71 10.00 13.43
C LEU A 143 6.91 9.13 13.82
N LEU A 144 7.58 8.52 12.84
CA LEU A 144 8.60 7.50 13.03
C LEU A 144 10.02 8.08 13.14
N LEU A 145 10.31 9.18 12.45
CA LEU A 145 11.67 9.73 12.33
C LEU A 145 11.94 10.98 13.16
N GLN A 146 10.96 11.51 13.90
CA GLN A 146 11.07 12.77 14.65
C GLN A 146 11.65 13.90 13.77
N VAL A 147 10.78 14.53 12.98
CA VAL A 147 10.84 15.83 12.24
C VAL A 147 12.20 16.41 11.77
N GLU A 148 13.28 16.37 12.55
CA GLU A 148 14.57 17.03 12.30
C GLU A 148 15.33 16.53 11.05
N LYS A 149 14.94 15.40 10.43
CA LYS A 149 15.68 14.83 9.29
C LYS A 149 14.82 14.34 8.11
N SER A 150 13.60 14.86 7.93
CA SER A 150 12.73 14.49 6.80
C SER A 150 13.43 14.62 5.44
N ARG A 151 14.16 15.73 5.23
CA ARG A 151 14.88 15.99 3.97
C ARG A 151 16.03 15.00 3.70
N ALA A 152 16.74 14.57 4.73
CA ALA A 152 17.80 13.56 4.57
C ALA A 152 17.21 12.20 4.20
N PHE A 153 16.02 11.87 4.72
CA PHE A 153 15.29 10.67 4.34
C PHE A 153 14.74 10.76 2.90
N GLU A 154 14.13 11.87 2.52
CA GLU A 154 13.70 12.11 1.13
C GLU A 154 14.84 11.94 0.12
N ASN A 155 15.99 12.55 0.40
CA ASN A 155 17.17 12.42 -0.43
C ASN A 155 17.70 10.97 -0.45
N LEU A 156 17.65 10.26 0.68
CA LEU A 156 18.00 8.84 0.73
C LEU A 156 17.11 8.02 -0.21
N VAL A 157 15.79 8.23 -0.17
CA VAL A 157 14.84 7.55 -1.07
C VAL A 157 15.16 7.84 -2.53
N GLN A 158 15.48 9.08 -2.89
CA GLN A 158 15.88 9.44 -4.26
C GLN A 158 17.18 8.75 -4.69
N ILE A 159 18.19 8.70 -3.83
CA ILE A 159 19.46 8.01 -4.13
C ILE A 159 19.20 6.52 -4.34
N LEU A 160 18.48 5.88 -3.42
CA LEU A 160 18.13 4.46 -3.54
C LEU A 160 17.35 4.15 -4.82
N ALA A 161 16.40 5.01 -5.20
CA ALA A 161 15.66 4.87 -6.44
C ALA A 161 16.58 4.94 -7.67
N SER A 162 17.54 5.88 -7.68
CA SER A 162 18.51 6.00 -8.79
C SER A 162 19.54 4.87 -8.84
N GLN A 163 19.79 4.20 -7.71
CA GLN A 163 20.73 3.08 -7.60
C GLN A 163 20.03 1.71 -7.64
N THR A 164 18.77 1.64 -8.03
CA THR A 164 17.99 0.39 -8.09
C THR A 164 18.76 -0.71 -8.85
N GLY A 165 18.99 -1.86 -8.21
CA GLY A 165 19.73 -2.99 -8.77
C GLY A 165 21.23 -3.05 -8.43
N ASN A 166 21.77 -2.07 -7.70
CA ASN A 166 23.15 -2.06 -7.22
C ASN A 166 23.28 -2.40 -5.73
N LEU A 167 24.51 -2.72 -5.29
CA LEU A 167 24.82 -2.90 -3.87
C LEU A 167 24.81 -1.56 -3.13
N ILE A 168 24.19 -1.53 -1.96
CA ILE A 168 24.10 -0.33 -1.12
C ILE A 168 25.39 -0.14 -0.34
N ASN A 169 26.05 1.02 -0.50
CA ASN A 169 27.19 1.44 0.30
C ASN A 169 26.78 2.47 1.37
N ARG A 170 26.73 2.04 2.63
CA ARG A 170 26.28 2.91 3.75
C ARG A 170 27.22 4.09 4.01
N ALA A 171 28.53 3.92 3.80
CA ALA A 171 29.51 4.98 3.99
C ALA A 171 29.36 6.07 2.93
N GLU A 172 29.13 5.67 1.68
CA GLU A 172 28.83 6.61 0.57
C GLU A 172 27.54 7.39 0.84
N LEU A 173 26.46 6.70 1.25
CA LEU A 173 25.19 7.34 1.61
C LEU A 173 25.36 8.31 2.78
N SER A 174 26.13 7.91 3.80
CA SER A 174 26.42 8.74 4.97
C SER A 174 27.16 10.03 4.57
N ALA A 175 28.20 9.92 3.75
CA ALA A 175 28.95 11.06 3.25
C ALA A 175 28.10 11.99 2.36
N THR A 176 27.29 11.41 1.48
CA THR A 176 26.45 12.16 0.53
C THR A 176 25.30 12.90 1.22
N LEU A 177 24.67 12.27 2.21
CA LEU A 177 23.51 12.81 2.92
C LEU A 177 23.90 13.63 4.16
N GLY A 178 25.17 13.63 4.56
CA GLY A 178 25.66 14.34 5.75
C GLY A 178 25.08 13.81 7.06
N VAL A 179 24.71 12.53 7.13
CA VAL A 179 24.16 11.89 8.32
C VAL A 179 25.01 10.67 8.69
N SER A 180 25.09 10.32 9.97
CA SER A 180 25.85 9.14 10.43
C SER A 180 25.37 7.84 9.77
N GLU A 181 26.26 6.88 9.53
CA GLU A 181 25.89 5.53 9.06
C GLU A 181 24.81 4.85 9.92
N LYS A 182 24.84 5.04 11.24
CA LYS A 182 23.80 4.53 12.16
C LYS A 182 22.40 5.10 11.87
N THR A 183 22.33 6.34 11.38
CA THR A 183 21.07 6.97 10.94
C THR A 183 20.60 6.34 9.63
N ILE A 184 21.51 6.10 8.68
CA ILE A 184 21.21 5.40 7.41
C ILE A 184 20.70 3.99 7.69
N GLU A 185 21.38 3.24 8.55
CA GLU A 185 20.96 1.88 8.93
C GLU A 185 19.56 1.87 9.55
N ARG A 186 19.28 2.84 10.43
CA ARG A 186 17.92 3.00 10.97
C ARG A 186 16.91 3.27 9.87
N TYR A 187 17.23 4.12 8.89
CA TYR A 187 16.30 4.44 7.78
C TYR A 187 16.05 3.26 6.84
N LEU A 188 17.05 2.41 6.60
CA LEU A 188 16.95 1.24 5.73
C LEU A 188 16.21 0.06 6.36
N TYR A 189 16.05 0.05 7.68
CA TYR A 189 15.40 -1.04 8.43
C TYR A 189 13.91 -0.77 8.73
N LEU A 190 13.42 0.43 8.42
CA LEU A 190 12.00 0.78 8.50
C LEU A 190 11.19 0.07 7.42
#